data_AF-A0A940PJ15-F1
#
_entry.id   AF-A0A940PJ15-F1
#
_cell.length_a   1.000
_cell.length_b   1.000
_cell.length_c   1.000
_cell.angle_alpha   90.00
_cell.angle_beta   90.00
_cell.angle_gamma   90.00
#
_symmetry.space_group_name_H-M   'P 1'
#
loop_
_entity.id
_entity.type
_entity.pdbx_description
1 polymer ?
#
loop_
_entity_poly.entity_id
_entity_poly.type
_entity_poly.pdbx_seq_one_letter_code
_entity_poly.pdbx_strand_id
1 'polypeptide(L)'
;MFREVIDFLKEFGVWGLFIHSFLDAIIFPIPAFFLQVPLSAVHPSSALWFATVGFIASLLGTPLGYLIGKYIGSSMLDKLLKKDLMDKATNMLQKNGEMAILIGAFTPIPFKVFTIMAGCLNFSIWKLLAYAALGRAAKFYAVGILFYLYGRTAVHMLDHLNYVFLGIGLLLAIVFVVIKRRKLKKIKQTE
;
A
#
# COMPACT_ATOMS: atom_id res chain seq x y z
N MET A 1 -9.50 -15.02 16.46
CA MET A 1 -8.40 -15.17 15.49
C MET A 1 -7.69 -13.87 15.09
N PHE A 2 -8.23 -12.99 14.23
CA PHE A 2 -7.43 -11.82 13.77
C PHE A 2 -7.08 -10.80 14.87
N ARG A 3 -7.97 -10.60 15.84
CA ARG A 3 -7.71 -9.74 17.00
C ARG A 3 -6.62 -10.33 17.90
N GLU A 4 -6.67 -11.63 18.18
CA GLU A 4 -5.63 -12.33 18.95
C GLU A 4 -4.25 -12.20 18.32
N VAL A 5 -4.14 -12.33 16.99
CA VAL A 5 -2.85 -12.16 16.30
C VAL A 5 -2.33 -10.73 16.45
N ILE A 6 -3.20 -9.73 16.32
CA ILE A 6 -2.83 -8.33 16.52
C ILE A 6 -2.43 -8.08 17.97
N ASP A 7 -3.17 -8.61 18.93
CA ASP A 7 -2.90 -8.41 20.35
C ASP A 7 -1.60 -9.09 20.77
N PHE A 8 -1.32 -10.30 20.27
CA PHE A 8 -0.03 -10.96 20.41
C PHE A 8 1.11 -10.12 19.83
N LEU A 9 0.96 -9.59 18.60
CA LEU A 9 1.98 -8.75 17.97
C LEU A 9 2.21 -7.42 18.70
N LYS A 10 1.18 -6.88 19.38
CA LYS A 10 1.34 -5.66 20.20
C LYS A 10 2.28 -5.90 21.38
N GLU A 11 2.30 -7.09 21.97
CA GLU A 11 3.20 -7.41 23.09
C GLU A 11 4.68 -7.26 22.70
N PHE A 12 5.01 -7.50 21.42
CA PHE A 12 6.35 -7.31 20.88
C PHE A 12 6.66 -5.87 20.44
N GLY A 13 5.70 -4.95 20.55
CA GLY A 13 5.87 -3.53 20.25
C GLY A 13 6.41 -3.25 18.84
N VAL A 14 7.58 -2.59 18.77
CA VAL A 14 8.24 -2.22 17.50
C VAL A 14 8.58 -3.44 16.64
N TRP A 15 9.02 -4.54 17.26
CA TRP A 15 9.40 -5.76 16.54
C TRP A 15 8.19 -6.47 15.95
N GLY A 16 7.08 -6.49 16.69
CA GLY A 16 5.80 -6.98 16.19
C GLY A 16 5.33 -6.18 14.96
N LEU A 17 5.47 -4.85 15.00
CA LEU A 17 5.17 -3.98 13.86
C LEU A 17 6.07 -4.23 12.65
N PHE A 18 7.38 -4.43 12.88
CA PHE A 18 8.32 -4.75 11.81
C PHE A 18 7.93 -6.05 11.10
N ILE A 19 7.76 -7.14 11.85
CA ILE A 19 7.40 -8.45 11.29
C ILE A 19 6.06 -8.37 10.56
N HIS A 20 5.06 -7.74 11.18
CA HIS A 20 3.73 -7.60 10.61
C HIS A 20 3.74 -6.80 9.30
N SER A 21 4.44 -5.67 9.27
CA SER A 21 4.53 -4.82 8.08
C SER A 21 5.30 -5.48 6.93
N PHE A 22 6.36 -6.22 7.28
CA PHE A 22 7.09 -7.04 6.33
C PHE A 22 6.19 -8.12 5.72
N LEU A 23 5.46 -8.87 6.54
CA LEU A 23 4.55 -9.91 6.07
C LEU A 23 3.34 -9.36 5.28
N ASP A 24 2.78 -8.21 5.67
CA ASP A 24 1.70 -7.52 4.92
C ASP A 24 2.14 -7.12 3.51
N ALA A 25 3.40 -6.73 3.34
CA ALA A 25 3.94 -6.39 2.02
C ALA A 25 4.05 -7.61 1.10
N ILE A 26 4.15 -8.82 1.67
CA ILE A 26 4.34 -10.07 0.93
C ILE A 26 2.99 -10.75 0.65
N ILE A 27 2.27 -11.22 1.67
CA ILE A 27 1.05 -12.04 1.48
C ILE A 27 0.05 -11.91 2.64
N PHE A 28 0.41 -11.29 3.77
CA PHE A 28 -0.42 -11.35 4.98
C PHE A 28 -1.70 -10.53 4.81
N PRO A 29 -2.89 -11.06 5.15
CA PRO A 29 -4.16 -10.43 4.79
C PRO A 29 -4.43 -9.13 5.55
N ILE A 30 -3.91 -8.99 6.77
CA ILE A 30 -4.17 -7.85 7.65
C ILE A 30 -3.19 -6.70 7.35
N PRO A 31 -3.69 -5.50 7.02
CA PRO A 31 -2.84 -4.32 6.84
C PRO A 31 -1.97 -3.98 8.06
N ALA A 32 -0.71 -3.60 7.82
CA ALA A 32 0.24 -3.16 8.84
C ALA A 32 -0.28 -2.02 9.72
N PHE A 33 -1.07 -1.14 9.12
CA PHE A 33 -1.71 0.03 9.75
C PHE A 33 -2.53 -0.33 11.00
N PHE A 34 -3.20 -1.48 11.03
CA PHE A 34 -4.02 -1.88 12.18
C PHE A 34 -3.20 -2.14 13.45
N LEU A 35 -1.90 -2.42 13.32
CA LEU A 35 -0.99 -2.57 14.44
C LEU A 35 -0.28 -1.26 14.79
N GLN A 36 0.04 -0.42 13.80
CA GLN A 36 0.65 0.90 14.02
C GLN A 36 -0.25 1.82 14.84
N VAL A 37 -1.55 1.86 14.54
CA VAL A 37 -2.54 2.72 15.22
C VAL A 37 -2.54 2.53 16.75
N PRO A 38 -2.78 1.32 17.28
CA PRO A 38 -2.81 1.12 18.72
C PRO A 38 -1.45 1.38 19.38
N LEU A 39 -0.32 1.02 18.74
CA LEU A 39 1.01 1.33 19.28
C LEU A 39 1.26 2.84 19.36
N SER A 40 0.86 3.57 18.32
CA SER A 40 0.97 5.05 18.27
C SER A 40 0.01 5.73 19.25
N ALA A 41 -1.15 5.13 19.55
CA ALA A 41 -2.09 5.62 20.55
C ALA A 41 -1.58 5.45 21.99
N VAL A 42 -0.86 4.34 22.26
CA VAL A 42 -0.25 4.08 23.57
C VAL A 42 0.99 4.95 23.78
N HIS A 43 1.84 5.08 22.75
CA HIS A 43 3.05 5.90 22.79
C HIS A 43 3.11 6.95 21.65
N PRO A 44 2.35 8.05 21.77
CA PRO A 44 2.30 9.12 20.75
C PRO A 44 3.66 9.73 20.40
N SER A 45 4.54 9.93 21.38
CA SER A 45 5.88 10.49 21.17
C SER A 45 6.75 9.63 20.24
N SER A 46 6.49 8.32 20.19
CA SER A 46 7.19 7.35 19.33
C SER A 46 6.42 7.04 18.04
N ALA A 47 5.31 7.70 17.76
CA ALA A 47 4.47 7.41 16.60
C ALA A 47 5.20 7.55 15.26
N LEU A 48 6.09 8.54 15.15
CA LEU A 48 6.95 8.71 13.97
C LEU A 48 7.97 7.57 13.85
N TRP A 49 8.50 7.08 14.97
CA TRP A 49 9.41 5.93 14.95
C TRP A 49 8.70 4.66 14.48
N PHE A 50 7.49 4.41 14.98
CA PHE A 50 6.66 3.29 14.48
C PHE A 50 6.36 3.41 12.99
N ALA A 51 6.08 4.62 12.49
CA ALA A 51 5.90 4.87 11.07
C ALA A 51 7.15 4.52 10.25
N THR A 52 8.34 4.94 10.71
CA THR A 52 9.62 4.64 10.06
C THR A 52 9.89 3.14 10.01
N VAL A 53 9.72 2.43 11.13
CA VAL A 53 9.95 0.99 11.21
C VAL A 53 8.97 0.24 10.30
N GLY A 54 7.68 0.58 10.37
CA GLY A 54 6.66 -0.02 9.51
C GLY A 54 6.94 0.24 8.02
N PHE A 55 7.36 1.45 7.68
CA PHE A 55 7.74 1.84 6.32
C PHE A 55 8.93 1.02 5.80
N ILE A 56 10.04 0.95 6.56
CA ILE A 56 11.24 0.20 6.17
C ILE A 56 10.91 -1.29 6.01
N ALA A 57 10.21 -1.87 6.98
CA ALA A 57 9.78 -3.27 6.92
C ALA A 57 8.94 -3.56 5.66
N SER A 58 7.99 -2.68 5.34
CA SER A 58 7.16 -2.82 4.14
C SER A 58 7.97 -2.72 2.86
N LEU A 59 8.95 -1.81 2.81
CA LEU A 59 9.82 -1.63 1.66
C LEU A 59 10.74 -2.84 1.46
N LEU A 60 11.22 -3.47 2.55
CA LEU A 60 12.01 -4.71 2.50
C LEU A 60 11.17 -5.92 2.09
N GLY A 61 9.90 -5.98 2.47
CA GLY A 61 8.99 -7.05 2.05
C GLY A 61 8.52 -6.94 0.60
N THR A 62 8.51 -5.72 0.04
CA THR A 62 8.04 -5.46 -1.33
C THR A 62 8.80 -6.25 -2.41
N PRO A 63 10.16 -6.32 -2.41
CA PRO A 63 10.93 -7.18 -3.31
C PRO A 63 10.55 -8.66 -3.22
N LEU A 64 10.29 -9.16 -2.00
CA LEU A 64 9.90 -10.57 -1.83
C LEU A 64 8.51 -10.84 -2.39
N GLY A 65 7.54 -9.95 -2.15
CA GLY A 65 6.22 -10.04 -2.78
C GLY A 65 6.31 -10.01 -4.31
N TYR A 66 7.20 -9.19 -4.86
CA TYR A 66 7.47 -9.12 -6.30
C TYR A 66 8.06 -10.43 -6.83
N LEU A 67 9.06 -11.01 -6.15
CA LEU A 67 9.66 -12.29 -6.53
C LEU A 67 8.63 -13.43 -6.48
N ILE A 68 7.79 -13.46 -5.45
CA ILE A 68 6.70 -14.44 -5.35
C ILE A 68 5.77 -14.33 -6.56
N GLY A 69 5.34 -13.13 -6.93
CA GLY A 69 4.54 -12.94 -8.14
C GLY A 69 5.26 -13.39 -9.41
N LYS A 70 6.56 -13.14 -9.51
CA LYS A 70 7.39 -13.52 -10.66
C LYS A 70 7.54 -15.04 -10.80
N TYR A 71 7.73 -15.77 -9.71
CA TYR A 71 7.98 -17.22 -9.74
C TYR A 71 6.71 -18.07 -9.69
N ILE A 72 5.72 -17.67 -8.89
CA ILE A 72 4.48 -18.45 -8.69
C ILE A 72 3.48 -18.21 -9.83
N GLY A 73 3.47 -17.00 -10.41
CA GLY A 73 2.53 -16.62 -11.45
C GLY A 73 1.07 -16.48 -10.97
N SER A 74 0.20 -15.91 -11.80
CA SER A 74 -1.17 -15.55 -11.41
C SER A 74 -2.06 -16.75 -11.01
N SER A 75 -1.80 -17.94 -11.57
CA SER A 75 -2.68 -19.11 -11.44
C SER A 75 -2.84 -19.65 -10.01
N MET A 76 -1.80 -19.61 -9.17
CA MET A 76 -1.92 -20.01 -7.76
C MET A 76 -2.40 -18.88 -6.85
N LEU A 77 -2.30 -17.62 -7.29
CA LEU A 77 -2.67 -16.45 -6.52
C LEU A 77 -4.17 -16.16 -6.53
N ASP A 78 -4.91 -16.72 -7.50
CA ASP A 78 -6.38 -16.68 -7.57
C ASP A 78 -7.07 -17.25 -6.30
N LYS A 79 -6.37 -18.12 -5.54
CA LYS A 79 -6.87 -18.68 -4.27
C LYS A 79 -6.58 -17.78 -3.06
N LEU A 80 -5.55 -16.94 -3.15
CA LEU A 80 -5.09 -16.07 -2.05
C LEU A 80 -5.69 -14.66 -2.16
N LEU A 81 -5.98 -14.21 -3.38
CA LEU A 81 -6.48 -12.88 -3.68
C LEU A 81 -7.73 -12.97 -4.54
N LYS A 82 -8.66 -12.03 -4.35
CA LYS A 82 -9.88 -11.97 -5.19
C LYS A 82 -9.50 -11.70 -6.65
N LYS A 83 -9.91 -12.59 -7.55
CA LYS A 83 -9.67 -12.49 -9.00
C LYS A 83 -10.03 -11.12 -9.58
N ASP A 84 -11.17 -10.54 -9.19
CA ASP A 84 -11.59 -9.20 -9.64
C ASP A 84 -10.56 -8.10 -9.31
N LEU A 85 -9.88 -8.19 -8.16
CA LEU A 85 -8.87 -7.21 -7.75
C LEU A 85 -7.58 -7.41 -8.54
N MET A 86 -7.20 -8.67 -8.79
CA MET A 86 -6.05 -9.02 -9.63
C MET A 86 -6.26 -8.57 -11.07
N ASP A 87 -7.44 -8.80 -11.65
CA ASP A 87 -7.76 -8.38 -13.02
C ASP A 87 -7.76 -6.85 -13.15
N LYS A 88 -8.30 -6.14 -12.16
CA LYS A 88 -8.23 -4.67 -12.12
C LYS A 88 -6.79 -4.17 -12.02
N ALA A 89 -5.99 -4.73 -11.11
CA ALA A 89 -4.60 -4.34 -10.93
C ALA A 89 -3.76 -4.64 -12.19
N THR A 90 -3.95 -5.81 -12.82
CA THR A 90 -3.30 -6.21 -14.07
C THR A 90 -3.62 -5.24 -15.20
N ASN A 91 -4.91 -4.93 -15.39
CA ASN A 91 -5.35 -3.97 -16.41
C ASN A 91 -4.76 -2.58 -16.19
N MET A 92 -4.64 -2.14 -14.94
CA MET A 92 -4.01 -0.85 -14.62
C MET A 92 -2.50 -0.89 -14.89
N LEU A 93 -1.83 -1.96 -14.46
CA LEU A 93 -0.38 -2.13 -14.62
C LEU A 93 0.05 -2.23 -16.09
N GLN A 94 -0.69 -2.98 -16.92
CA GLN A 94 -0.43 -3.09 -18.35
C GLN A 94 -0.62 -1.77 -19.10
N LYS A 95 -1.55 -0.92 -18.65
CA LYS A 95 -1.81 0.38 -19.28
C LYS A 95 -0.75 1.42 -18.89
N ASN A 96 -0.46 1.55 -17.60
CA ASN A 96 0.57 2.44 -17.09
C ASN A 96 1.02 2.01 -15.69
N GLY A 97 2.00 1.11 -15.63
CA GLY A 97 2.45 0.49 -14.38
C GLY A 97 2.85 1.47 -13.28
N GLU A 98 3.55 2.54 -13.64
CA GLU A 98 4.00 3.58 -12.71
C GLU A 98 2.82 4.27 -12.01
N MET A 99 1.89 4.78 -12.80
CA MET A 99 0.71 5.46 -12.29
C MET A 99 -0.25 4.48 -11.58
N ALA A 100 -0.32 3.23 -12.04
CA ALA A 100 -1.14 2.19 -11.42
C ALA A 100 -0.68 1.88 -10.00
N ILE A 101 0.63 1.77 -9.77
CA ILE A 101 1.19 1.53 -8.43
C ILE A 101 0.92 2.73 -7.52
N LEU A 102 1.09 3.95 -8.04
CA LEU A 102 0.84 5.16 -7.27
C LEU A 102 -0.64 5.32 -6.90
N ILE A 103 -1.56 5.16 -7.85
CA ILE A 103 -3.01 5.15 -7.58
C ILE A 103 -3.36 3.99 -6.63
N GLY A 104 -2.76 2.82 -6.86
CA GLY A 104 -2.89 1.62 -6.03
C GLY A 104 -2.56 1.88 -4.57
N ALA A 105 -1.57 2.72 -4.30
CA ALA A 105 -1.20 3.08 -2.93
C ALA A 105 -2.28 3.87 -2.18
N PHE A 106 -3.13 4.62 -2.87
CA PHE A 106 -4.18 5.47 -2.26
C PHE A 106 -5.59 4.89 -2.39
N THR A 107 -5.78 3.88 -3.24
CA THR A 107 -7.05 3.17 -3.39
C THR A 107 -7.29 2.15 -2.27
N PRO A 108 -8.53 1.66 -2.10
CA PRO A 108 -8.83 0.59 -1.14
C PRO A 108 -8.33 -0.79 -1.59
N ILE A 109 -7.72 -0.88 -2.79
CA ILE A 109 -7.10 -2.11 -3.27
C ILE A 109 -5.83 -2.36 -2.45
N PRO A 110 -5.65 -3.56 -1.85
CA PRO A 110 -4.47 -3.84 -1.05
C PRO A 110 -3.20 -3.72 -1.90
N PHE A 111 -2.21 -2.96 -1.41
CA PHE A 111 -0.98 -2.68 -2.14
C PHE A 111 -0.21 -3.94 -2.56
N LYS A 112 -0.26 -4.99 -1.74
CA LYS A 112 0.31 -6.32 -2.06
C LYS A 112 -0.20 -6.91 -3.38
N VAL A 113 -1.44 -6.62 -3.78
CA VAL A 113 -1.97 -7.05 -5.09
C VAL A 113 -1.17 -6.42 -6.22
N PHE A 114 -0.85 -5.13 -6.12
CA PHE A 114 0.00 -4.44 -7.11
C PHE A 114 1.43 -4.97 -7.08
N THR A 115 2.00 -5.21 -5.90
CA THR A 115 3.35 -5.78 -5.77
C THR A 115 3.48 -7.13 -6.46
N ILE A 116 2.53 -8.03 -6.20
CA ILE A 116 2.52 -9.38 -6.76
C ILE A 116 2.26 -9.34 -8.27
N MET A 117 1.25 -8.58 -8.72
CA MET A 117 0.96 -8.47 -10.15
C MET A 117 2.10 -7.79 -10.93
N ALA A 118 2.81 -6.84 -10.32
CA ALA A 118 4.03 -6.27 -10.89
C ALA A 118 5.10 -7.36 -11.12
N GLY A 119 5.24 -8.31 -10.20
CA GLY A 119 6.07 -9.50 -10.35
C GLY A 119 5.64 -10.40 -11.51
N CYS A 120 4.34 -10.73 -11.58
CA CYS A 120 3.79 -11.55 -12.66
C CYS A 120 4.00 -10.93 -14.05
N LEU A 121 3.93 -9.60 -14.13
CA LEU A 121 4.09 -8.84 -15.38
C LEU A 121 5.55 -8.44 -15.68
N ASN A 122 6.53 -8.89 -14.88
CA ASN A 122 7.94 -8.50 -14.99
C ASN A 122 8.16 -6.98 -15.04
N PHE A 123 7.39 -6.22 -14.27
CA PHE A 123 7.54 -4.78 -14.17
C PHE A 123 8.86 -4.41 -13.49
N SER A 124 9.46 -3.27 -13.84
CA SER A 124 10.75 -2.86 -13.24
C SER A 124 10.65 -2.75 -11.71
N ILE A 125 11.41 -3.59 -11.00
CA ILE A 125 11.45 -3.62 -9.53
C ILE A 125 11.87 -2.27 -8.93
N TRP A 126 12.79 -1.56 -9.58
CA TRP A 126 13.26 -0.25 -9.14
C TRP A 126 12.14 0.79 -9.18
N LYS A 127 11.34 0.78 -10.26
CA LYS A 127 10.17 1.65 -10.38
C LYS A 127 9.13 1.27 -9.33
N LEU A 128 8.86 -0.03 -9.17
CA LEU A 128 7.94 -0.51 -8.12
C LEU A 128 8.37 0.00 -6.75
N LEU A 129 9.64 -0.17 -6.37
CA LEU A 129 10.16 0.30 -5.08
C LEU A 129 10.03 1.81 -4.91
N ALA A 130 10.33 2.61 -5.93
CA ALA A 130 10.21 4.07 -5.85
C ALA A 130 8.74 4.51 -5.62
N TYR A 131 7.80 4.00 -6.42
CA TYR A 131 6.38 4.34 -6.27
C TYR A 131 5.76 3.72 -5.01
N ALA A 132 6.20 2.51 -4.62
CA ALA A 132 5.84 1.88 -3.35
C ALA A 132 6.31 2.72 -2.17
N ALA A 133 7.55 3.19 -2.20
CA ALA A 133 8.13 4.00 -1.14
C ALA A 133 7.31 5.28 -0.94
N LEU A 134 6.97 6.00 -2.02
CA LEU A 134 6.13 7.19 -1.94
C LEU A 134 4.76 6.90 -1.32
N GLY A 135 4.08 5.87 -1.82
CA GLY A 135 2.74 5.52 -1.34
C GLY A 135 2.71 5.01 0.11
N ARG A 136 3.67 4.16 0.47
CA ARG A 136 3.80 3.63 1.83
C ARG A 136 4.25 4.72 2.79
N ALA A 137 5.22 5.55 2.43
CA ALA A 137 5.65 6.68 3.26
C ALA A 137 4.46 7.61 3.55
N ALA A 138 3.69 7.99 2.52
CA ALA A 138 2.51 8.83 2.71
C ALA A 138 1.53 8.24 3.74
N LYS A 139 1.22 6.94 3.65
CA LYS A 139 0.30 6.28 4.60
C LYS A 139 0.89 6.16 6.01
N PHE A 140 2.09 5.58 6.16
CA PHE A 140 2.70 5.34 7.46
C PHE A 140 2.97 6.65 8.21
N TYR A 141 3.56 7.64 7.53
CA TYR A 141 3.91 8.92 8.16
C TYR A 141 2.71 9.82 8.39
N ALA A 142 1.69 9.86 7.53
CA ALA A 142 0.49 10.65 7.82
C ALA A 142 -0.16 10.19 9.13
N VAL A 143 -0.23 8.88 9.36
CA VAL A 143 -0.73 8.30 10.60
C VAL A 143 0.21 8.61 11.75
N GLY A 144 1.51 8.40 11.58
CA GLY A 144 2.51 8.70 12.60
C GLY A 144 2.49 10.16 13.06
N ILE A 145 2.41 11.11 12.12
CA ILE A 145 2.32 12.55 12.38
C ILE A 145 1.02 12.87 13.12
N LEU A 146 -0.11 12.31 12.68
CA LEU A 146 -1.40 12.55 13.31
C LEU A 146 -1.39 12.13 14.79
N PHE A 147 -0.86 10.94 15.08
CA PHE A 147 -0.72 10.45 16.45
C PHE A 147 0.34 11.23 17.24
N TYR A 148 1.44 11.64 16.62
CA TYR A 148 2.46 12.45 17.28
C TYR A 148 1.92 13.81 17.74
N LEU A 149 1.07 14.45 16.93
CA LEU A 149 0.51 15.78 17.23
C LEU A 149 -0.73 15.71 18.13
N TYR A 150 -1.66 14.80 17.87
CA TYR A 150 -2.98 14.76 18.52
C TYR A 150 -3.15 13.62 19.52
N GLY A 151 -2.14 12.77 19.69
CA GLY A 151 -2.16 11.66 20.64
C GLY A 151 -3.33 10.71 20.42
N ARG A 152 -4.02 10.30 21.50
CA ARG A 152 -5.16 9.38 21.41
C ARG A 152 -6.38 9.97 20.70
N THR A 153 -6.53 11.30 20.68
CA THR A 153 -7.64 11.97 19.98
C THR A 153 -7.57 11.75 18.47
N ALA A 154 -6.37 11.47 17.94
CA ALA A 154 -6.14 11.11 16.54
C ALA A 154 -6.97 9.91 16.07
N VAL A 155 -7.39 9.01 16.98
CA VAL A 155 -8.20 7.83 16.63
C VAL A 155 -9.50 8.22 15.92
N HIS A 156 -10.17 9.28 16.37
CA HIS A 156 -11.40 9.79 15.75
C HIS A 156 -11.15 10.47 14.39
N MET A 157 -9.91 10.86 14.12
CA MET A 157 -9.51 11.50 12.87
C MET A 157 -9.08 10.47 11.80
N LEU A 158 -8.92 9.20 12.16
CA LEU A 158 -8.50 8.15 11.21
C LEU A 158 -9.52 7.92 10.09
N ASP A 159 -10.81 8.01 10.40
CA ASP A 159 -11.86 7.89 9.39
C ASP A 159 -11.74 9.00 8.36
N HIS A 160 -11.54 10.24 8.81
CA HIS A 160 -11.28 11.40 7.96
C HIS A 160 -10.01 11.20 7.11
N LEU A 161 -8.94 10.66 7.70
CA LEU A 161 -7.70 10.37 6.99
C LEU A 161 -7.91 9.33 5.87
N ASN A 162 -8.72 8.29 6.12
CA ASN A 162 -9.09 7.30 5.11
C ASN A 162 -9.87 7.93 3.96
N TYR A 163 -10.81 8.84 4.23
CA TYR A 163 -11.52 9.60 3.20
C TYR A 163 -10.57 10.51 2.40
N VAL A 164 -9.58 11.13 3.05
CA VAL A 164 -8.55 11.94 2.38
C VAL A 164 -7.72 11.07 1.44
N PHE A 165 -7.27 9.88 1.88
CA PHE A 165 -6.54 8.96 1.00
C PHE A 165 -7.38 8.49 -0.18
N LEU A 166 -8.65 8.18 0.04
CA LEU A 166 -9.59 7.86 -1.04
C LEU A 166 -9.73 9.04 -2.01
N GLY A 167 -9.86 10.26 -1.51
CA GLY A 167 -9.93 11.48 -2.31
C GLY A 167 -8.68 11.69 -3.16
N ILE A 168 -7.49 11.52 -2.58
CA ILE A 168 -6.20 11.58 -3.30
C ILE A 168 -6.15 10.50 -4.38
N GLY A 169 -6.52 9.25 -4.05
CA GLY A 169 -6.57 8.16 -5.02
C GLY A 169 -7.51 8.43 -6.18
N LEU A 170 -8.67 9.03 -5.90
CA LEU A 170 -9.67 9.41 -6.90
C LEU A 170 -9.17 10.57 -7.80
N LEU A 171 -8.52 11.56 -7.20
CA LEU A 171 -7.92 12.69 -7.92
C LEU A 171 -6.81 12.22 -8.85
N LEU A 172 -5.92 11.34 -8.37
CA LEU A 172 -4.87 10.73 -9.19
C LEU A 172 -5.47 9.90 -10.34
N ALA A 173 -6.57 9.18 -10.10
CA ALA A 173 -7.28 8.44 -11.14
C ALA A 173 -7.92 9.38 -12.19
N ILE A 174 -8.51 10.50 -11.78
CA ILE A 174 -9.06 11.52 -12.70
C ILE A 174 -7.93 12.14 -13.53
N VAL A 175 -6.84 12.57 -12.90
CA VAL A 175 -5.67 13.13 -13.59
C VAL A 175 -5.13 12.13 -14.62
N PHE A 176 -5.03 10.85 -14.25
CA PHE A 176 -4.62 9.79 -15.17
C PHE A 176 -5.56 9.67 -16.38
N VAL A 177 -6.88 9.68 -16.17
CA VAL A 177 -7.87 9.62 -17.26
C VAL A 177 -7.78 10.86 -18.16
N VAL A 178 -7.62 12.06 -17.58
CA VAL A 178 -7.52 13.32 -18.33
C VAL A 178 -6.26 13.34 -19.19
N ILE A 179 -5.09 13.00 -18.63
CA ILE A 179 -3.83 12.94 -19.38
C ILE A 179 -3.95 11.93 -20.53
N LYS A 180 -4.56 10.77 -20.27
CA LYS A 180 -4.77 9.75 -21.30
C LYS A 180 -5.68 10.26 -22.43
N ARG A 181 -6.81 10.88 -22.10
CA ARG A 181 -7.72 11.47 -23.09
C ARG A 181 -7.03 12.56 -23.93
N ARG A 182 -6.17 13.38 -23.32
CA ARG A 182 -5.38 14.40 -24.03
C ARG A 182 -4.35 13.80 -24.99
N LYS A 183 -3.64 12.73 -24.58
CA LYS A 183 -2.69 12.03 -25.48
C LYS A 183 -3.40 11.36 -26.66
N LEU A 184 -4.55 10.71 -26.42
CA LEU A 184 -5.34 10.07 -27.48
C LEU A 184 -5.91 11.07 -28.49
N LYS A 185 -6.34 12.27 -28.03
CA LYS A 185 -6.78 13.34 -28.93
C LYS A 185 -5.66 13.88 -29.81
N LYS A 186 -4.42 13.98 -29.29
CA LYS A 186 -3.27 14.42 -30.08
C LYS A 186 -2.89 13.42 -31.18
N ILE A 187 -2.93 12.12 -30.89
CA ILE A 187 -2.63 11.07 -31.88
C ILE A 187 -3.63 11.12 -33.04
N LYS A 188 -4.94 11.23 -32.74
CA LYS A 188 -6.00 11.35 -33.77
C LYS A 188 -5.99 12.65 -34.60
N GLN A 189 -5.23 13.67 -34.19
CA GLN A 189 -5.07 14.92 -34.95
C GLN A 189 -3.82 14.91 -35.83
N THR A 190 -2.98 13.87 -35.72
CA THR A 190 -1.72 13.74 -36.47
C THR A 190 -1.81 12.62 -37.53
N GLU A 191 -2.90 11.84 -37.52
CA GLU A 191 -3.35 10.97 -38.62
C GLU A 191 -4.32 11.73 -39.51
#